data_AF-A0A9D0TJP4-F1
#
_entry.id   AF-A0A9D0TJP4-F1
#
_cell.length_a   1.000
_cell.length_b   1.000
_cell.length_c   1.000
_cell.angle_alpha   90.00
_cell.angle_beta   90.00
_cell.angle_gamma   90.00
#
_symmetry.space_group_name_H-M   'P 1'
#
loop_
_entity.id
_entity.type
_entity.pdbx_description
1 polymer ?
#
loop_
_entity_poly.entity_id
_entity_poly.type
_entity_poly.pdbx_seq_one_letter_code
_entity_poly.pdbx_strand_id
1 'polypeptide(L)'
;MQKTFTLTTLSCLALVSIQGCSKPAEAPEISFAKDVTPIIATNCLECHKPGGEGHRASGLVMSTEQAPDTLSYEALMKGTRFGSIIIAGDPVSSALNMLVEGRADPSIKMPHGKEELSDADKNTLHQWVQQGAKNN
;
A
#
# COMPACT_ATOMS: atom_id res chain seq x y z
N MET A 1 -54.63 43.89 36.45
CA MET A 1 -54.66 42.42 36.66
C MET A 1 -53.30 41.88 36.21
N GLN A 2 -52.39 41.70 37.16
CA GLN A 2 -51.01 41.25 36.93
C GLN A 2 -50.98 39.72 36.90
N LYS A 3 -50.40 39.13 35.86
CA LYS A 3 -50.11 37.70 35.82
C LYS A 3 -48.59 37.52 35.91
N THR A 4 -48.13 37.12 37.08
CA THR A 4 -46.77 36.73 37.40
C THR A 4 -46.43 35.41 36.71
N PHE A 5 -45.35 35.37 35.92
CA PHE A 5 -44.74 34.15 35.41
C PHE A 5 -43.48 33.86 36.23
N THR A 6 -43.52 32.77 37.00
CA THR A 6 -42.39 32.25 37.77
C THR A 6 -41.41 31.54 36.83
N LEU A 7 -40.16 32.01 36.80
CA LEU A 7 -39.04 31.33 36.16
C LEU A 7 -38.56 30.18 37.04
N THR A 8 -38.63 28.95 36.53
CA THR A 8 -37.92 27.79 37.08
C THR A 8 -36.61 27.63 36.34
N THR A 9 -35.50 28.00 36.97
CA THR A 9 -34.14 27.76 36.47
C THR A 9 -33.77 26.30 36.69
N LEU A 10 -33.76 25.51 35.61
CA LEU A 10 -33.24 24.15 35.62
C LEU A 10 -31.72 24.21 35.38
N SER A 11 -30.93 24.13 36.45
CA SER A 11 -29.47 24.04 36.39
C SER A 11 -29.07 22.66 35.87
N CYS A 12 -28.73 22.57 34.59
CA CYS A 12 -28.06 21.41 34.01
C CYS A 12 -26.56 21.51 34.32
N LEU A 13 -26.10 20.73 35.29
CA LEU A 13 -24.68 20.51 35.55
C LEU A 13 -24.10 19.70 34.38
N ALA A 14 -23.59 20.40 33.36
CA ALA A 14 -22.92 19.78 32.22
C ALA A 14 -21.54 19.28 32.65
N LEU A 15 -21.43 17.98 32.93
CA LEU A 15 -20.16 17.26 33.02
C LEU A 15 -19.53 17.24 31.62
N VAL A 16 -18.65 18.21 31.35
CA VAL A 16 -17.80 18.23 30.17
C VAL A 16 -16.73 17.16 30.36
N SER A 17 -17.01 15.95 29.84
CA SER A 17 -16.01 14.90 29.70
C SER A 17 -14.99 15.34 28.65
N ILE A 18 -13.80 15.74 29.09
CA ILE A 18 -12.63 15.97 28.24
C ILE A 18 -12.20 14.60 27.70
N GLN A 19 -12.77 14.17 26.58
CA GLN A 19 -12.28 13.03 25.83
C GLN A 19 -10.96 13.47 25.18
N GLY A 20 -9.85 13.05 25.77
CA GLY A 20 -8.53 13.20 25.16
C GLY A 20 -8.54 12.56 23.77
N CYS A 21 -8.21 13.34 22.75
CA CYS A 21 -7.95 12.82 21.41
C CYS A 21 -6.73 11.90 21.46
N SER A 22 -6.94 10.62 21.71
CA SER A 22 -5.93 9.60 21.43
C SER A 22 -5.69 9.61 19.92
N LYS A 23 -4.55 10.14 19.48
CA LYS A 23 -4.09 10.02 18.09
C LYS A 23 -4.05 8.51 17.79
N PRO A 24 -4.63 8.03 16.66
CA PRO A 24 -4.47 6.64 16.27
C PRO A 24 -2.97 6.31 16.27
N ALA A 25 -2.60 5.18 16.87
CA ALA A 25 -1.23 4.69 16.78
C ALA A 25 -0.90 4.53 15.29
N GLU A 26 0.12 5.26 14.83
CA GLU A 26 0.61 5.15 13.46
C GLU A 26 1.13 3.72 13.28
N ALA A 27 0.73 3.07 12.19
CA ALA A 27 1.24 1.74 11.86
C ALA A 27 2.78 1.80 11.81
N PRO A 28 3.47 0.72 12.23
CA PRO A 28 4.92 0.70 12.15
C PRO A 28 5.40 0.99 10.72
N GLU A 29 6.48 1.75 10.61
CA GLU A 29 7.05 2.11 9.32
C GLU A 29 7.58 0.85 8.62
N ILE A 30 7.16 0.65 7.36
CA ILE A 30 7.64 -0.44 6.52
C ILE A 30 8.95 -0.02 5.85
N SER A 31 10.01 -0.81 6.04
CA SER A 31 11.29 -0.61 5.37
C SER A 31 11.28 -1.28 4.01
N PHE A 32 11.64 -0.52 2.97
CA PHE A 32 11.81 -1.08 1.64
C PHE A 32 12.87 -2.18 1.62
N ALA A 33 14.01 -1.95 2.27
CA ALA A 33 15.13 -2.89 2.25
C ALA A 33 14.82 -4.18 3.04
N LYS A 34 14.16 -4.07 4.20
CA LYS A 34 13.97 -5.21 5.12
C LYS A 34 12.67 -5.96 4.88
N ASP A 35 11.59 -5.27 4.53
CA ASP A 35 10.26 -5.84 4.50
C ASP A 35 9.76 -6.06 3.07
N VAL A 36 10.00 -5.11 2.15
CA VAL A 36 9.49 -5.18 0.77
C VAL A 36 10.41 -5.98 -0.15
N THR A 37 11.71 -5.74 -0.05
CA THR A 37 12.71 -6.33 -0.96
C THR A 37 12.66 -7.86 -0.95
N PRO A 38 12.60 -8.56 0.20
CA PRO A 38 12.51 -10.02 0.21
C PRO A 38 11.28 -10.55 -0.54
N ILE A 39 10.11 -9.89 -0.37
CA ILE A 39 8.86 -10.28 -1.02
C ILE A 39 9.01 -10.18 -2.54
N ILE A 40 9.48 -9.04 -3.04
CA ILE A 40 9.62 -8.81 -4.49
C ILE A 40 10.72 -9.70 -5.09
N ALA A 41 11.84 -9.86 -4.39
CA ALA A 41 12.95 -10.69 -4.85
C ALA A 41 12.52 -12.15 -5.04
N THR A 42 11.78 -12.71 -4.09
CA THR A 42 11.31 -14.10 -4.14
C THR A 42 10.20 -14.31 -5.16
N ASN A 43 9.26 -13.37 -5.30
CA ASN A 43 8.01 -13.62 -6.03
C ASN A 43 7.94 -12.98 -7.42
N CYS A 44 8.82 -12.02 -7.75
CA CYS A 44 8.67 -11.20 -8.95
C CYS A 44 9.87 -11.21 -9.89
N LEU A 45 11.10 -11.22 -9.36
CA LEU A 45 12.31 -10.99 -10.17
C LEU A 45 12.58 -12.06 -11.22
N GLU A 46 12.13 -13.31 -11.00
CA GLU A 46 12.29 -14.38 -11.99
C GLU A 46 11.72 -14.00 -13.37
N CYS A 47 10.55 -13.34 -13.38
CA CYS A 47 9.84 -12.96 -14.60
C CYS A 47 10.01 -11.47 -14.96
N HIS A 48 10.17 -10.59 -13.97
CA HIS A 48 10.30 -9.13 -14.14
C HIS A 48 11.75 -8.64 -14.13
N LYS A 49 12.66 -9.43 -14.69
CA LYS A 49 14.05 -9.06 -14.98
C LYS A 49 14.27 -8.73 -16.46
N PRO A 50 15.40 -8.13 -16.85
CA PRO A 50 15.75 -7.93 -18.25
C PRO A 50 15.53 -9.18 -19.11
N GLY A 51 14.83 -9.01 -20.24
CA GLY A 51 14.43 -10.11 -21.11
C GLY A 51 13.44 -11.14 -20.54
N GLY A 52 13.00 -11.05 -19.28
CA GLY A 52 12.08 -12.02 -18.65
C GLY A 52 10.67 -12.02 -19.25
N GLU A 53 9.89 -13.05 -18.97
CA GLU A 53 8.52 -13.19 -19.51
C GLU A 53 7.60 -12.04 -19.11
N GLY A 54 7.57 -11.69 -17.82
CA GLY A 54 6.79 -10.57 -17.30
C GLY A 54 7.26 -9.23 -17.87
N HIS A 55 8.57 -9.08 -18.08
CA HIS A 55 9.13 -7.92 -18.77
C HIS A 55 8.68 -7.85 -20.24
N ARG A 56 8.70 -8.95 -21.01
CA ARG A 56 8.17 -8.94 -22.39
C ARG A 56 6.66 -8.62 -22.41
N ALA A 57 5.91 -9.20 -21.48
CA ALA A 57 4.46 -9.04 -21.39
C ALA A 57 4.03 -7.61 -21.07
N SER A 58 4.75 -6.90 -20.19
CA SER A 58 4.30 -5.60 -19.65
C SER A 58 5.29 -4.45 -19.84
N GLY A 59 6.56 -4.73 -20.12
CA GLY A 59 7.64 -3.74 -20.06
C GLY A 59 8.15 -3.45 -18.65
N LEU A 60 7.60 -4.10 -17.62
CA LEU A 60 8.06 -3.95 -16.24
C LEU A 60 9.35 -4.72 -16.01
N VAL A 61 10.38 -3.98 -15.63
CA VAL A 61 11.65 -4.51 -15.14
C VAL A 61 11.90 -3.95 -13.74
N MET A 62 12.20 -4.84 -12.79
CA MET A 62 12.40 -4.49 -11.38
C MET A 62 13.87 -4.59 -10.96
N SER A 63 14.76 -4.92 -11.89
CA SER A 63 16.21 -5.04 -11.67
C SER A 63 16.98 -4.27 -12.75
N THR A 64 18.32 -4.32 -12.70
CA THR A 64 19.17 -3.71 -13.73
C THR A 64 19.77 -4.79 -14.63
N GLU A 65 20.26 -4.38 -15.81
CA GLU A 65 21.01 -5.26 -16.71
C GLU A 65 22.24 -5.88 -16.02
N GLN A 66 22.88 -5.13 -15.11
CA GLN A 66 24.09 -5.56 -14.41
C GLN A 66 23.80 -6.47 -13.21
N ALA A 67 22.59 -6.38 -12.63
CA ALA A 67 22.20 -7.13 -11.45
C ALA A 67 20.76 -7.66 -11.62
N PRO A 68 20.52 -8.61 -12.55
CA PRO A 68 19.17 -9.03 -12.94
C PRO A 68 18.40 -9.74 -11.82
N ASP A 69 19.10 -10.30 -10.84
CA ASP A 69 18.54 -11.00 -9.69
C ASP A 69 18.48 -10.14 -8.42
N THR A 70 18.75 -8.83 -8.53
CA THR A 70 18.67 -7.86 -7.43
C THR A 70 17.62 -6.80 -7.71
N LEU A 71 16.73 -6.56 -6.76
CA LEU A 71 15.72 -5.50 -6.85
C LEU A 71 16.38 -4.12 -6.94
N SER A 72 15.93 -3.31 -7.89
CA SER A 72 16.23 -1.89 -8.00
C SER A 72 14.96 -1.09 -7.71
N TYR A 73 15.02 -0.25 -6.68
CA TYR A 73 13.94 0.68 -6.34
C TYR A 73 13.58 1.58 -7.54
N GLU A 74 14.59 2.15 -8.22
CA GLU A 74 14.36 3.03 -9.36
C GLU A 74 13.67 2.30 -10.53
N ALA A 75 14.07 1.06 -10.80
CA ALA A 75 13.45 0.26 -11.85
C ALA A 75 11.98 -0.09 -11.53
N LEU A 76 11.72 -0.50 -10.28
CA LEU A 76 10.38 -0.76 -9.78
C LEU A 76 9.48 0.48 -9.90
N MET A 77 9.97 1.64 -9.45
CA MET A 77 9.20 2.89 -9.46
C MET A 77 9.00 3.49 -10.86
N LYS A 78 9.92 3.20 -11.80
CA LYS A 78 9.76 3.56 -13.22
C LYS A 78 8.53 2.87 -13.84
N GLY A 79 8.23 1.64 -13.40
CA GLY A 79 7.05 0.90 -13.80
C GLY A 79 7.14 0.24 -15.17
N THR A 80 6.00 0.18 -15.86
CA THR A 80 5.82 -0.53 -17.13
C THR A 80 5.97 0.40 -18.34
N ARG A 81 5.89 -0.16 -19.55
CA ARG A 81 5.74 0.67 -20.77
C ARG A 81 4.40 1.42 -20.84
N PHE A 82 3.43 1.05 -19.99
CA PHE A 82 2.12 1.68 -19.90
C PHE A 82 2.04 2.73 -18.77
N GLY A 83 3.11 2.91 -18.01
CA GLY A 83 3.18 3.86 -16.90
C GLY A 83 3.49 3.19 -15.55
N SER A 84 3.41 4.01 -14.50
CA SER A 84 3.70 3.62 -13.12
C SER A 84 2.74 2.53 -12.63
N ILE A 85 3.28 1.57 -11.89
CA ILE A 85 2.49 0.52 -11.24
C ILE A 85 2.25 0.80 -9.75
N ILE A 86 2.93 1.81 -9.20
CA ILE A 86 2.85 2.25 -7.82
C ILE A 86 2.49 3.73 -7.83
N ILE A 87 1.44 4.07 -7.10
CA ILE A 87 1.02 5.43 -6.80
C ILE A 87 1.27 5.62 -5.31
N ALA A 88 2.31 6.38 -4.96
CA ALA A 88 2.68 6.61 -3.57
C ALA A 88 1.51 7.20 -2.77
N GLY A 89 1.15 6.54 -1.67
CA GLY A 89 0.02 6.90 -0.82
C GLY A 89 -1.31 6.28 -1.23
N ASP A 90 -1.40 5.60 -2.38
CA ASP A 90 -2.65 5.04 -2.89
C ASP A 90 -2.48 3.58 -3.35
N PRO A 91 -2.54 2.61 -2.40
CA PRO A 91 -2.51 1.19 -2.72
C PRO A 91 -3.79 0.73 -3.43
N VAL A 92 -4.92 1.43 -3.28
CA VAL A 92 -6.17 1.03 -3.93
C VAL A 92 -6.06 1.19 -5.43
N SER A 93 -5.46 2.29 -5.89
CA SER A 93 -5.28 2.59 -7.31
C SER A 93 -3.97 2.05 -7.89
N SER A 94 -3.04 1.59 -7.05
CA SER A 94 -1.76 1.02 -7.51
C SER A 94 -1.95 -0.34 -8.18
N ALA A 95 -1.45 -0.48 -9.41
CA ALA A 95 -1.51 -1.73 -10.15
C ALA A 95 -0.79 -2.89 -9.43
N LEU A 96 0.32 -2.61 -8.74
CA LEU A 96 1.00 -3.59 -7.88
C LEU A 96 0.00 -4.28 -6.94
N ASN A 97 -0.71 -3.48 -6.14
CA ASN A 97 -1.69 -3.95 -5.17
C ASN A 97 -2.89 -4.62 -5.83
N MET A 98 -3.45 -4.02 -6.88
CA MET A 98 -4.60 -4.61 -7.59
C MET A 98 -4.31 -6.02 -8.09
N LEU A 99 -3.12 -6.24 -8.64
CA LEU A 99 -2.73 -7.53 -9.22
C LEU A 99 -2.45 -8.60 -8.16
N VAL A 100 -1.76 -8.24 -7.07
CA VAL A 100 -1.39 -9.20 -6.00
C VAL A 100 -2.52 -9.47 -5.01
N GLU A 101 -3.46 -8.54 -4.87
CA GLU A 101 -4.66 -8.69 -4.01
C GLU A 101 -5.83 -9.33 -4.78
N GLY A 102 -5.65 -9.69 -6.06
CA GLY A 102 -6.69 -10.33 -6.87
C GLY A 102 -7.87 -9.44 -7.25
N ARG A 103 -7.67 -8.11 -7.27
CA ARG A 103 -8.70 -7.12 -7.63
C ARG A 103 -8.76 -6.82 -9.14
N ALA A 104 -7.86 -7.42 -9.93
CA ALA A 104 -7.82 -7.31 -11.38
C ALA A 104 -8.33 -8.59 -12.06
N ASP A 105 -8.43 -8.56 -13.40
CA ASP A 105 -8.81 -9.74 -14.17
C ASP A 105 -7.86 -10.93 -13.88
N PRO A 106 -8.38 -12.16 -13.67
CA PRO A 106 -7.55 -13.31 -13.34
C PRO A 106 -6.45 -13.63 -14.36
N SER A 107 -6.63 -13.25 -15.63
CA SER A 107 -5.63 -13.44 -16.70
C SER A 107 -4.35 -12.62 -16.51
N ILE A 108 -4.39 -11.57 -15.69
CA ILE A 108 -3.25 -10.68 -15.43
C ILE A 108 -2.83 -10.67 -13.96
N LYS A 109 -3.41 -11.55 -13.13
CA LYS A 109 -3.07 -11.65 -11.70
C LYS A 109 -1.59 -11.96 -11.49
N MET A 110 -1.05 -11.48 -10.37
CA MET A 110 0.34 -11.72 -9.97
C MET A 110 0.42 -12.36 -8.57
N PRO A 111 1.39 -13.26 -8.31
CA PRO A 111 2.30 -13.88 -9.27
C PRO A 111 1.59 -14.73 -10.33
N HIS A 112 1.93 -14.55 -11.61
CA HIS A 112 1.21 -15.20 -12.71
C HIS A 112 1.56 -16.68 -12.80
N GLY A 113 0.54 -17.55 -12.78
CA GLY A 113 0.71 -19.01 -12.85
C GLY A 113 1.47 -19.62 -11.67
N LYS A 114 1.64 -18.89 -10.56
CA LYS A 114 2.32 -19.33 -9.34
C LYS A 114 1.38 -19.17 -8.13
N GLU A 115 1.84 -19.65 -6.97
CA GLU A 115 1.13 -19.50 -5.70
C GLU A 115 0.90 -18.02 -5.38
N GLU A 116 -0.22 -17.73 -4.73
CA GLU A 116 -0.54 -16.36 -4.31
C GLU A 116 0.36 -15.93 -3.14
N LEU A 117 0.56 -14.62 -3.01
CA LEU A 117 1.23 -14.07 -1.85
C LEU A 117 0.43 -14.38 -0.58
N SER A 118 1.14 -14.53 0.54
CA SER A 118 0.48 -14.60 1.85
C SER A 118 -0.26 -13.30 2.15
N ASP A 119 -1.29 -13.35 2.99
CA ASP A 119 -2.00 -12.14 3.41
C ASP A 119 -1.08 -11.15 4.13
N ALA A 120 -0.07 -11.67 4.83
CA ALA A 120 0.96 -10.85 5.48
C ALA A 120 1.80 -10.09 4.43
N ASP A 121 2.26 -10.75 3.37
CA ASP A 121 3.04 -10.11 2.32
C ASP A 121 2.21 -9.09 1.52
N LYS A 122 0.96 -9.44 1.19
CA LYS A 122 0.01 -8.50 0.57
C LYS A 122 -0.15 -7.25 1.44
N ASN A 123 -0.33 -7.42 2.75
CA ASN A 123 -0.47 -6.31 3.69
C ASN A 123 0.82 -5.48 3.83
N THR A 124 2.00 -6.10 3.82
CA THR A 124 3.29 -5.38 3.83
C THR A 124 3.42 -4.48 2.60
N LEU A 125 3.12 -5.00 1.40
CA LEU A 125 3.14 -4.20 0.17
C LEU A 125 2.09 -3.08 0.21
N HIS A 126 0.89 -3.37 0.70
CA HIS A 126 -0.17 -2.38 0.89
C HIS A 126 0.26 -1.23 1.78
N GLN A 127 0.79 -1.53 2.97
CA GLN A 127 1.22 -0.51 3.92
C GLN A 127 2.42 0.27 3.41
N TRP A 128 3.39 -0.38 2.76
CA TRP A 128 4.51 0.33 2.16
C TRP A 128 4.05 1.36 1.12
N VAL A 129 3.14 0.98 0.21
CA VAL A 129 2.58 1.92 -0.76
C VAL A 129 1.79 3.02 -0.07
N GLN A 130 0.95 2.68 0.92
CA GLN A 130 0.19 3.64 1.73
C GLN A 130 1.09 4.67 2.45
N GLN A 131 2.26 4.24 2.92
CA GLN A 131 3.26 5.07 3.58
C GLN A 131 4.13 5.89 2.60
N GLY A 132 3.78 5.90 1.32
CA GLY A 132 4.43 6.70 0.29
C GLY A 132 5.49 5.96 -0.51
N ALA A 133 5.55 4.62 -0.41
CA ALA A 133 6.46 3.76 -1.17
C ALA A 133 7.93 4.21 -1.08
N LYS A 134 8.38 4.59 0.12
CA LYS A 134 9.72 5.18 0.33
C LYS A 134 10.83 4.15 0.15
N ASN A 135 12.03 4.62 -0.19
CA ASN A 135 13.26 3.82 -0.14
C ASN A 135 14.01 4.09 1.18
N ASN A 136 13.66 3.35 2.24
CA ASN A 136 14.08 3.57 3.63
C ASN A 136 14.71 2.33 4.30
#